data_AF-A0AAD5J5S1-F1
#
_entry.id   AF-A0AAD5J5S1-F1
#
_cell.length_a   1.000
_cell.length_b   1.000
_cell.length_c   1.000
_cell.angle_alpha   90.00
_cell.angle_beta   90.00
_cell.angle_gamma   90.00
#
_symmetry.space_group_name_H-M   'P 1'
#
loop_
_entity.id
_entity.type
_entity.pdbx_description
1 polymer ?
#
loop_
_entity_poly.entity_id
_entity_poly.type
_entity_poly.pdbx_seq_one_letter_code
_entity_poly.pdbx_strand_id
1 'polypeptide(L)'
;MAPSPRPRLYHSSAILLTDGRVLVGGSNPHVYYNFTDVMYPTDLSLESFSPPYLSAEYAAVRPTIVAVNETLGYGETFTVSFTVSEYLSWREVSVRIILPSFTTHSFAMNQRMVVIKTMGVYRDASGSYNVMGVGPSTAEIAPPGYYLLFVVHSGTPSSGMWVKIS
;
A
#
# COMPACT_ATOMS: atom_id res chain seq x y z
N MET A 1 -4.04 -18.62 4.25
CA MET A 1 -4.84 -17.47 4.72
C MET A 1 -6.19 -17.99 5.18
N ALA A 2 -6.78 -17.40 6.23
CA ALA A 2 -8.14 -17.77 6.64
C ALA A 2 -9.16 -17.24 5.62
N PRO A 3 -10.18 -18.03 5.24
CA PRO A 3 -11.24 -17.56 4.36
C PRO A 3 -12.10 -16.50 5.07
N SER A 4 -12.64 -15.53 4.32
CA SER A 4 -13.66 -14.64 4.87
C SER A 4 -14.95 -15.44 5.13
N PRO A 5 -15.61 -15.23 6.28
CA PRO A 5 -16.92 -15.82 6.55
C PRO A 5 -18.04 -15.19 5.72
N ARG A 6 -17.79 -14.09 5.00
CA ARG A 6 -18.78 -13.34 4.23
C ARG A 6 -18.56 -13.50 2.73
N PRO A 7 -19.56 -13.94 1.97
CA PRO A 7 -19.46 -14.03 0.52
C PRO A 7 -19.45 -12.63 -0.11
N ARG A 8 -18.37 -12.31 -0.83
CA ARG A 8 -18.19 -11.06 -1.60
C ARG A 8 -18.43 -11.35 -3.08
N LEU A 9 -19.67 -11.14 -3.54
CA LEU A 9 -20.13 -11.45 -4.90
C LEU A 9 -20.19 -10.16 -5.74
N TYR A 10 -21.11 -10.11 -6.72
CA TYR A 10 -21.37 -8.91 -7.52
C TYR A 10 -21.62 -7.69 -6.62
N HIS A 11 -21.20 -6.50 -7.08
CA HIS A 11 -21.17 -5.27 -6.28
C HIS A 11 -20.33 -5.31 -4.98
N SER A 12 -19.35 -6.20 -4.87
CA SER A 12 -18.28 -6.08 -3.87
C SER A 12 -17.08 -5.31 -4.43
N SER A 13 -16.28 -4.76 -3.51
CA SER A 13 -15.05 -4.03 -3.82
C SER A 13 -13.95 -4.35 -2.80
N ALA A 14 -12.69 -4.18 -3.23
CA ALA A 14 -11.52 -4.25 -2.38
C ALA A 14 -10.56 -3.09 -2.68
N ILE A 15 -9.97 -2.51 -1.64
CA ILE A 15 -9.00 -1.40 -1.74
C ILE A 15 -7.86 -1.56 -0.72
N LEU A 16 -6.66 -1.12 -1.09
CA LEU A 16 -5.51 -1.04 -0.18
C LEU A 16 -5.68 0.15 0.78
N LEU A 17 -5.41 -0.08 2.07
CA LEU A 17 -5.36 0.95 3.10
C LEU A 17 -3.92 1.41 3.35
N THR A 18 -3.77 2.61 3.90
CA THR A 18 -2.45 3.20 4.22
C THR A 18 -1.69 2.38 5.26
N ASP A 19 -2.36 1.65 6.15
CA ASP A 19 -1.69 0.80 7.14
C ASP A 19 -1.25 -0.57 6.60
N GLY A 20 -1.44 -0.81 5.30
CA GLY A 20 -1.08 -2.06 4.62
C GLY A 20 -2.15 -3.14 4.68
N ARG A 21 -3.32 -2.90 5.28
CA ARG A 21 -4.47 -3.82 5.19
C ARG A 21 -5.22 -3.67 3.87
N VAL A 22 -6.06 -4.64 3.54
CA VAL A 22 -7.01 -4.55 2.42
C VAL A 22 -8.42 -4.44 2.99
N LEU A 23 -9.10 -3.33 2.70
CA LEU A 23 -10.52 -3.19 3.02
C LEU A 23 -11.33 -3.92 1.96
N VAL A 24 -12.26 -4.76 2.39
CA VAL A 24 -13.18 -5.52 1.54
C VAL A 24 -14.60 -5.23 1.99
N GLY A 25 -15.49 -4.94 1.04
CA GLY A 25 -16.83 -4.44 1.35
C GLY A 25 -17.85 -4.70 0.26
N GLY A 26 -19.12 -4.55 0.62
CA GLY A 26 -20.24 -4.76 -0.29
C GLY A 26 -20.48 -6.23 -0.62
N SER A 27 -21.67 -6.50 -1.17
CA SER A 27 -22.09 -7.71 -1.86
C SER A 27 -23.56 -7.47 -2.18
N ASN A 28 -23.93 -7.33 -3.45
CA ASN A 28 -25.32 -7.24 -3.87
C ASN A 28 -25.52 -7.95 -5.21
N PRO A 29 -25.72 -9.29 -5.20
CA PRO A 29 -25.96 -10.06 -6.41
C PRO A 29 -27.40 -9.95 -6.95
N HIS A 30 -28.25 -9.13 -6.34
CA HIS A 30 -29.67 -8.99 -6.68
C HIS A 30 -29.96 -7.69 -7.43
N VAL A 31 -31.09 -7.65 -8.15
CA VAL A 31 -31.55 -6.47 -8.91
C VAL A 31 -31.79 -5.26 -7.99
N TYR A 32 -32.33 -5.51 -6.80
CA TYR A 32 -32.57 -4.52 -5.75
C TYR A 32 -31.85 -4.94 -4.47
N TYR A 33 -31.78 -4.04 -3.48
CA TYR A 33 -31.34 -4.44 -2.15
C TYR A 33 -32.33 -5.42 -1.54
N ASN A 34 -31.86 -6.63 -1.25
CA ASN A 34 -32.67 -7.66 -0.63
C ASN A 34 -31.91 -8.31 0.53
N PHE A 35 -32.46 -8.14 1.73
CA PHE A 35 -31.80 -8.52 2.98
C PHE A 35 -32.36 -9.81 3.59
N THR A 36 -33.51 -10.30 3.14
CA THR A 36 -34.23 -11.43 3.74
C THR A 36 -34.71 -12.41 2.67
N ASP A 37 -34.89 -13.67 3.05
CA ASP A 37 -35.50 -14.72 2.22
C ASP A 37 -34.82 -14.94 0.85
N VAL A 38 -33.50 -14.68 0.77
CA VAL A 38 -32.68 -14.94 -0.42
C VAL A 38 -31.34 -15.56 -0.07
N MET A 39 -30.79 -16.34 -1.00
CA MET A 39 -29.40 -16.77 -0.94
C MET A 39 -28.49 -15.55 -1.22
N TYR A 40 -27.45 -15.38 -0.40
CA TYR A 40 -26.53 -14.23 -0.47
C TYR A 40 -27.28 -12.89 -0.39
N PRO A 41 -27.90 -12.56 0.76
CA PRO A 41 -28.54 -11.25 0.94
C PRO A 41 -27.54 -10.12 0.74
N THR A 42 -28.04 -8.92 0.44
CA THR A 42 -27.24 -7.70 0.36
C THR A 42 -26.41 -7.53 1.63
N ASP A 43 -25.08 -7.44 1.49
CA ASP A 43 -24.14 -7.25 2.60
C ASP A 43 -23.51 -5.86 2.50
N LEU A 44 -23.83 -5.00 3.47
CA LEU A 44 -23.30 -3.63 3.58
C LEU A 44 -22.08 -3.54 4.50
N SER A 45 -21.64 -4.66 5.08
CA SER A 45 -20.53 -4.70 6.01
C SER A 45 -19.18 -4.53 5.32
N LEU A 46 -18.21 -4.10 6.12
CA LEU A 46 -16.80 -4.01 5.77
C LEU A 46 -15.99 -5.01 6.60
N GLU A 47 -14.99 -5.62 5.98
CA GLU A 47 -13.94 -6.40 6.64
C GLU A 47 -12.59 -5.84 6.23
N SER A 48 -11.61 -5.86 7.13
CA SER A 48 -10.22 -5.60 6.77
C SER A 48 -9.44 -6.91 6.79
N PHE A 49 -8.86 -7.28 5.66
CA PHE A 49 -7.88 -8.36 5.59
C PHE A 49 -6.52 -7.83 6.04
N SER A 50 -5.92 -8.49 7.03
CA SER A 50 -4.56 -8.21 7.53
C SER A 50 -3.58 -9.24 6.96
N PRO A 51 -2.71 -8.86 5.99
CA PRO A 51 -1.78 -9.80 5.38
C PRO A 51 -0.70 -10.29 6.36
N PRO A 52 -0.04 -11.43 6.10
CA PRO A 52 0.97 -12.01 7.00
C PRO A 52 2.08 -11.05 7.42
N TYR A 53 2.49 -10.12 6.54
CA TYR A 53 3.52 -9.11 6.86
C TYR A 53 3.13 -8.14 7.99
N LEU A 54 1.86 -8.12 8.43
CA LEU A 54 1.40 -7.32 9.58
C LEU A 54 1.37 -8.12 10.89
N SER A 55 1.79 -9.39 10.89
CA SER A 55 1.81 -10.20 12.10
C SER A 55 2.84 -9.68 13.11
N ALA A 56 2.65 -10.03 14.38
CA ALA A 56 3.56 -9.65 15.46
C ALA A 56 5.00 -10.18 15.25
N GLU A 57 5.16 -11.29 14.52
CA GLU A 57 6.45 -11.87 14.16
C GLU A 57 7.32 -10.90 13.33
N TYR A 58 6.70 -10.09 12.47
CA TYR A 58 7.41 -9.13 11.62
C TYR A 58 7.48 -7.71 12.20
N ALA A 59 7.00 -7.50 13.43
CA ALA A 59 6.95 -6.17 14.03
C ALA A 59 8.33 -5.53 14.16
N ALA A 60 9.37 -6.30 14.50
CA ALA A 60 10.73 -5.80 14.68
C ALA A 60 11.36 -5.30 13.36
N VAL A 61 11.01 -5.92 12.24
CA VAL A 61 11.53 -5.57 10.91
C VAL A 61 10.63 -4.60 10.14
N ARG A 62 9.47 -4.22 10.70
CA ARG A 62 8.54 -3.28 10.05
C ARG A 62 9.08 -1.85 10.14
N PRO A 63 9.34 -1.19 9.00
CA PRO A 63 9.87 0.17 9.02
C PRO A 63 8.77 1.19 9.32
N THR A 64 9.15 2.31 9.94
CA THR A 64 8.30 3.49 10.15
C THR A 64 8.90 4.66 9.41
N ILE A 65 8.17 5.26 8.46
CA ILE A 65 8.62 6.46 7.77
C ILE A 65 8.58 7.63 8.75
N VAL A 66 9.69 8.34 8.87
CA VAL A 66 9.85 9.55 9.70
C VAL A 66 9.61 10.80 8.87
N ALA A 67 10.17 10.85 7.66
CA ALA A 67 10.04 12.00 6.76
C ALA A 67 10.20 11.60 5.29
N VAL A 68 9.50 12.31 4.41
CA VAL A 68 9.60 12.18 2.96
C VAL A 68 9.19 13.49 2.30
N ASN A 69 9.77 13.79 1.14
CA ASN A 69 9.30 14.89 0.28
C ASN A 69 7.84 14.64 -0.15
N GLU A 70 6.99 15.65 0.01
CA GLU A 70 5.58 15.57 -0.39
C GLU A 70 5.39 15.46 -1.91
N THR A 71 6.38 15.91 -2.69
CA THR A 71 6.37 15.87 -4.16
C THR A 71 7.64 15.19 -4.67
N LEU A 72 7.49 14.26 -5.61
CA LEU A 72 8.58 13.55 -6.27
C LEU A 72 8.54 13.86 -7.77
N GLY A 73 9.61 14.48 -8.28
CA GLY A 73 9.78 14.77 -9.70
C GLY A 73 10.20 13.56 -10.53
N TYR A 74 9.87 13.55 -11.82
CA TYR A 74 10.33 12.51 -12.73
C TYR A 74 11.86 12.56 -12.92
N GLY A 75 12.53 11.44 -12.69
CA GLY A 75 14.00 11.36 -12.77
C GLY A 75 14.75 12.16 -11.70
N GLU A 76 14.05 12.82 -10.77
CA GLU A 76 14.67 13.60 -9.71
C GLU A 76 15.03 12.74 -8.50
N THR A 77 16.13 13.09 -7.83
CA THR A 77 16.54 12.41 -6.60
C THR A 77 15.70 12.87 -5.43
N PHE A 78 15.32 11.96 -4.55
CA PHE A 78 14.66 12.26 -3.28
C PHE A 78 15.16 11.33 -2.17
N THR A 79 14.85 11.69 -0.93
CA THR A 79 15.23 10.89 0.25
C THR A 79 14.00 10.57 1.07
N VAL A 80 13.92 9.32 1.56
CA VAL A 80 12.94 8.89 2.56
C VAL A 80 13.70 8.52 3.82
N SER A 81 13.38 9.17 4.93
CA SER A 81 13.90 8.84 6.26
C SER A 81 12.95 7.88 6.97
N PHE A 82 13.49 6.83 7.57
CA PHE A 82 12.72 5.81 8.28
C PHE A 82 13.50 5.22 9.46
N THR A 83 12.77 4.64 10.40
CA THR A 83 13.32 3.84 11.50
C THR A 83 12.82 2.41 11.39
N VAL A 84 13.59 1.47 11.94
CA VAL A 84 13.19 0.06 12.10
C VAL A 84 13.91 -0.48 13.33
N SER A 85 13.24 -1.30 14.13
CA SER A 85 13.79 -1.82 15.38
C SER A 85 14.95 -2.79 15.12
N GLU A 86 14.77 -3.69 14.17
CA GLU A 86 15.78 -4.64 13.71
C GLU A 86 16.06 -4.41 12.23
N TYR A 87 17.23 -3.86 11.93
CA TYR A 87 17.69 -3.63 10.56
C TYR A 87 18.56 -4.81 10.11
N LEU A 88 18.14 -5.51 9.05
CA LEU A 88 18.85 -6.69 8.57
C LEU A 88 19.94 -6.33 7.56
N SER A 89 19.58 -5.63 6.49
CA SER A 89 20.52 -5.24 5.44
C SER A 89 19.95 -4.15 4.55
N TRP A 90 20.82 -3.34 3.95
CA TRP A 90 20.43 -2.35 2.93
C TRP A 90 19.85 -3.01 1.68
N ARG A 91 20.20 -4.27 1.41
CA ARG A 91 19.67 -5.05 0.27
C ARG A 91 18.19 -5.41 0.43
N GLU A 92 17.71 -5.42 1.66
CA GLU A 92 16.32 -5.73 2.00
C GLU A 92 15.41 -4.50 1.94
N VAL A 93 15.98 -3.31 1.72
CA VAL A 93 15.25 -2.04 1.68
C VAL A 93 14.86 -1.70 0.25
N SER A 94 13.57 -1.47 0.02
CA SER A 94 13.06 -0.91 -1.23
C SER A 94 12.00 0.15 -0.97
N VAL A 95 11.83 1.06 -1.94
CA VAL A 95 10.75 2.05 -1.91
C VAL A 95 9.76 1.72 -3.03
N ARG A 96 8.48 1.73 -2.70
CA ARG A 96 7.40 1.44 -3.64
C ARG A 96 6.35 2.53 -3.55
N ILE A 97 5.84 2.97 -4.69
CA ILE A 97 4.67 3.85 -4.74
C ILE A 97 3.49 3.09 -5.33
N ILE A 98 2.30 3.30 -4.79
CA ILE A 98 1.07 2.67 -5.26
C ILE A 98 0.05 3.76 -5.59
N LEU A 99 -0.44 3.76 -6.84
CA LEU A 99 -1.57 4.59 -7.23
C LEU A 99 -2.84 3.94 -6.67
N PRO A 100 -3.61 4.61 -5.79
CA PRO A 100 -4.83 4.04 -5.24
C PRO A 100 -5.86 3.78 -6.33
N SER A 101 -6.61 2.71 -6.16
CA SER A 101 -7.67 2.31 -7.07
C SER A 101 -8.98 3.04 -6.78
N PHE A 102 -9.76 3.31 -7.82
CA PHE A 102 -11.21 3.35 -7.71
C PHE A 102 -11.75 1.99 -8.14
N THR A 103 -12.40 1.24 -7.22
CA THR A 103 -12.78 -0.15 -7.48
C THR A 103 -14.28 -0.34 -7.47
N THR A 104 -14.83 -0.85 -8.57
CA THR A 104 -16.24 -1.24 -8.70
C THR A 104 -16.39 -2.35 -9.73
N HIS A 105 -17.41 -3.21 -9.59
CA HIS A 105 -17.71 -4.27 -10.58
C HIS A 105 -16.49 -5.12 -10.95
N SER A 106 -15.69 -5.50 -9.96
CA SER A 106 -14.44 -6.26 -10.14
C SER A 106 -13.39 -5.56 -11.01
N PHE A 107 -13.54 -4.26 -11.26
CA PHE A 107 -12.61 -3.43 -12.00
C PHE A 107 -11.96 -2.40 -11.09
N ALA A 108 -10.64 -2.48 -10.93
CA ALA A 108 -9.83 -1.55 -10.16
C ALA A 108 -9.16 -0.56 -11.10
N MET A 109 -9.82 0.58 -11.35
CA MET A 109 -9.27 1.64 -12.18
C MET A 109 -7.98 2.18 -11.56
N ASN A 110 -6.97 2.41 -12.40
CA ASN A 110 -5.72 3.10 -12.08
C ASN A 110 -4.74 2.38 -11.14
N GLN A 111 -5.10 1.27 -10.49
CA GLN A 111 -4.20 0.60 -9.55
C GLN A 111 -2.90 0.18 -10.23
N ARG A 112 -1.77 0.70 -9.74
CA ARG A 112 -0.44 0.27 -10.17
C ARG A 112 0.54 0.42 -9.03
N MET A 113 1.50 -0.51 -8.97
CA MET A 113 2.65 -0.42 -8.08
C MET A 113 3.88 -0.13 -8.93
N VAL A 114 4.63 0.91 -8.55
CA VAL A 114 5.91 1.26 -9.18
C VAL A 114 7.02 1.06 -8.15
N VAL A 115 8.05 0.31 -8.54
CA VAL A 115 9.25 0.13 -7.73
C VAL A 115 10.19 1.29 -8.04
N ILE A 116 10.57 2.04 -7.01
CA ILE A 116 11.48 3.18 -7.14
C ILE A 116 12.91 2.67 -7.23
N LYS A 117 13.70 3.24 -8.15
CA LYS A 117 15.14 2.98 -8.22
C LYS A 117 15.81 3.56 -6.98
N THR A 118 16.39 2.71 -6.15
CA THR A 118 17.19 3.11 -4.98
C THR A 118 18.66 3.27 -5.36
N MET A 119 19.29 4.35 -4.89
CA MET A 119 20.72 4.63 -5.10
C MET A 119 21.57 4.18 -3.92
N GLY A 120 21.00 4.14 -2.72
CA GLY A 120 21.69 3.67 -1.53
C GLY A 120 20.86 3.88 -0.26
N VAL A 121 21.31 3.25 0.82
CA VAL A 121 20.77 3.42 2.16
C VAL A 121 21.92 3.77 3.09
N TYR A 122 21.76 4.81 3.90
CA TYR A 122 22.74 5.21 4.90
C TYR A 122 22.04 5.53 6.22
N ARG A 123 22.80 5.48 7.31
CA ARG A 123 22.31 5.84 8.65
C ARG A 123 22.82 7.23 9.01
N ASP A 124 21.95 8.09 9.51
CA ASP A 124 22.34 9.43 9.96
C ASP A 124 22.76 9.46 11.44
N ALA A 125 23.23 10.62 11.90
CA ALA A 125 23.68 10.82 13.28
C ALA A 125 22.55 10.71 14.32
N SER A 126 21.28 10.88 13.91
CA SER A 126 20.12 10.66 14.79
C SER A 126 19.82 9.17 15.01
N GLY A 127 20.45 8.31 14.22
CA GLY A 127 20.24 6.87 14.22
C GLY A 127 19.15 6.39 13.25
N SER A 128 18.54 7.29 12.48
CA SER A 128 17.55 6.98 11.45
C SER A 128 18.23 6.50 10.17
N TYR A 129 17.52 5.68 9.39
CA TYR A 129 17.96 5.24 8.07
C TYR A 129 17.38 6.16 7.00
N ASN A 130 18.15 6.41 5.96
CA ASN A 130 17.76 7.24 4.83
C ASN A 130 17.97 6.43 3.56
N VAL A 131 16.91 6.25 2.78
CA VAL A 131 16.98 5.66 1.44
C VAL A 131 16.90 6.76 0.40
N MET A 132 17.92 6.83 -0.45
CA MET A 132 17.96 7.75 -1.59
C MET A 132 17.35 7.06 -2.80
N GLY A 133 16.31 7.66 -3.37
CA GLY A 133 15.59 7.18 -4.53
C GLY A 133 15.67 8.14 -5.71
N VAL A 134 15.38 7.64 -6.90
CA VAL A 134 15.10 8.45 -8.10
C VAL A 134 13.64 8.29 -8.43
N GLY A 135 12.92 9.41 -8.60
CA GLY A 135 11.52 9.42 -8.99
C GLY A 135 11.28 8.65 -10.29
N PRO A 136 10.01 8.32 -10.61
CA PRO A 136 9.68 7.55 -11.80
C PRO A 136 10.32 8.14 -13.06
N SER A 137 10.71 7.31 -14.02
CA SER A 137 11.41 7.80 -15.21
C SER A 137 10.50 8.56 -16.17
N THR A 138 9.22 8.18 -16.27
CA THR A 138 8.25 8.82 -17.17
C THR A 138 6.82 8.76 -16.62
N ALA A 139 5.95 9.63 -17.16
CA ALA A 139 4.53 9.71 -16.80
C ALA A 139 3.71 8.48 -17.25
N GLU A 140 4.17 7.71 -18.24
CA GLU A 140 3.50 6.49 -18.67
C GLU A 140 3.61 5.39 -17.60
N ILE A 141 4.74 5.34 -16.89
CA ILE A 141 4.99 4.41 -15.79
C ILE A 141 4.21 4.83 -14.55
N ALA A 142 4.34 6.09 -14.15
CA ALA A 142 3.64 6.65 -12.99
C ALA A 142 2.97 7.98 -13.39
N PRO A 143 1.70 7.96 -13.87
CA PRO A 143 0.98 9.18 -14.23
C PRO A 143 0.96 10.19 -13.08
N PRO A 144 0.95 11.50 -13.37
CA PRO A 144 0.88 12.52 -12.33
C PRO A 144 -0.33 12.32 -11.42
N GLY A 145 -0.14 12.47 -10.11
CA GLY A 145 -1.19 12.23 -9.14
C GLY A 145 -0.67 11.90 -7.75
N TYR A 146 -1.59 11.53 -6.86
CA TYR A 146 -1.27 11.16 -5.48
C TYR A 146 -1.10 9.64 -5.35
N TYR A 147 0.02 9.26 -4.74
CA TYR A 147 0.42 7.88 -4.52
C TYR A 147 0.63 7.64 -3.03
N LEU A 148 0.47 6.38 -2.61
CA LEU A 148 0.96 5.91 -1.34
C LEU A 148 2.40 5.41 -1.51
N LEU A 149 3.34 6.04 -0.81
CA LEU A 149 4.73 5.61 -0.72
C LEU A 149 4.93 4.70 0.49
N PHE A 150 5.57 3.56 0.26
CA PHE A 150 5.94 2.58 1.27
C PHE A 150 7.46 2.37 1.24
N VAL A 151 8.07 2.31 2.43
CA VAL A 151 9.37 1.67 2.60
C VAL A 151 9.10 0.20 2.93
N VAL A 152 9.76 -0.71 2.23
CA VAL A 152 9.68 -2.15 2.50
C VAL A 152 11.05 -2.59 3.01
N HIS A 153 11.08 -3.27 4.15
CA HIS A 153 12.28 -3.87 4.72
C HIS A 153 12.01 -5.36 4.97
N SER A 154 12.82 -6.24 4.37
CA SER A 154 12.72 -7.70 4.51
C SER A 154 11.31 -8.24 4.17
N GLY A 155 10.69 -7.69 3.13
CA GLY A 155 9.33 -8.05 2.72
C GLY A 155 8.20 -7.38 3.52
N THR A 156 8.51 -6.62 4.56
CA THR A 156 7.53 -5.98 5.45
C THR A 156 7.39 -4.49 5.14
N PRO A 157 6.19 -4.00 4.73
CA PRO A 157 5.97 -2.60 4.40
C PRO A 157 5.72 -1.74 5.64
N SER A 158 6.13 -0.48 5.57
CA SER A 158 5.72 0.58 6.49
C SER A 158 4.20 0.85 6.39
N SER A 159 3.69 1.76 7.20
CA SER A 159 2.50 2.51 6.78
C SER A 159 2.84 3.40 5.59
N GLY A 160 1.88 3.59 4.70
CA GLY A 160 2.00 4.40 3.50
C GLY A 160 1.87 5.88 3.79
N MET A 161 2.71 6.69 3.14
CA MET A 161 2.69 8.14 3.18
C MET A 161 2.21 8.68 1.83
N TRP A 162 1.33 9.68 1.83
CA TRP A 162 0.90 10.32 0.60
C TRP A 162 2.02 11.17 0.00
N VAL A 163 2.30 10.95 -1.28
CA VAL A 163 3.21 11.76 -2.08
C VAL A 163 2.56 12.11 -3.42
N LYS A 164 2.91 13.25 -3.99
CA LYS A 164 2.49 13.67 -5.32
C LYS A 164 3.60 13.40 -6.33
N ILE A 165 3.28 12.78 -7.46
CA ILE A 165 4.16 12.69 -8.63
C ILE A 165 3.83 13.84 -9.57
N SER A 166 4.83 14.63 -9.98
CA SER A 166 4.66 15.76 -10.91
C SER A 166 5.90 16.02 -11.75
#